data_AF-A0A520ITU2-F1
#
_entry.id   AF-A0A520ITU2-F1
#
_cell.length_a   1.000
_cell.length_b   1.000
_cell.length_c   1.000
_cell.angle_alpha   90.00
_cell.angle_beta   90.00
_cell.angle_gamma   90.00
#
_symmetry.space_group_name_H-M   'P 1'
#
loop_
_entity.id
_entity.type
_entity.pdbx_description
1 polymer ?
#
loop_
_entity_poly.entity_id
_entity_poly.type
_entity_poly.pdbx_seq_one_letter_code
_entity_poly.pdbx_strand_id
1 'polypeptide(L)'
;MGKAAAASRWRQASVIPGFGLTFGITLVWLGLIVLIPLTTIFLRAAGLGWDGFVAVGLSPRALAAYRLSFGAAAAAAGINAVFGLL
;
A
#
# COMPACT_ATOMS: atom_id res chain seq x y z
N MET A 1 0.43 -46.41 17.39
CA MET A 1 0.49 -45.64 16.12
C MET A 1 -0.03 -44.23 16.41
N GLY A 2 0.85 -43.32 16.84
CA GLY A 2 0.48 -41.97 17.28
C GLY A 2 0.21 -41.04 16.10
N LYS A 3 -0.95 -40.37 16.10
CA LYS A 3 -1.18 -39.20 15.26
C LYS A 3 -1.10 -37.97 16.15
N ALA A 4 0.06 -37.33 16.13
CA ALA A 4 0.21 -35.97 16.63
C ALA A 4 -0.66 -35.06 15.74
N ALA A 5 -1.80 -34.61 16.27
CA ALA A 5 -2.58 -33.57 15.64
C ALA A 5 -1.73 -32.31 15.63
N ALA A 6 -1.38 -31.84 14.44
CA ALA A 6 -0.65 -30.60 14.22
C ALA A 6 -1.41 -29.46 14.91
N ALA A 7 -0.87 -28.99 16.04
CA ALA A 7 -1.39 -27.84 16.76
C ALA A 7 -1.27 -26.61 15.84
N SER A 8 -2.39 -26.19 15.26
CA SER A 8 -2.51 -24.94 14.52
C SER A 8 -2.35 -23.78 15.51
N ARG A 9 -1.10 -23.35 15.71
CA ARG A 9 -0.73 -22.22 16.57
C ARG A 9 -1.10 -20.85 15.95
N TRP A 10 -2.31 -20.74 15.40
CA TRP A 10 -2.76 -19.58 14.59
C TRP A 10 -3.99 -18.86 15.16
N ARG A 11 -4.35 -19.11 16.43
CA ARG A 11 -5.30 -18.26 17.15
C ARG A 11 -4.88 -18.14 18.61
N GLN A 12 -4.07 -17.12 18.93
CA GLN A 12 -4.12 -16.55 20.28
C GLN A 12 -5.53 -15.97 20.43
N ALA A 13 -6.32 -16.53 21.35
CA ALA A 13 -7.61 -15.96 21.70
C ALA A 13 -7.36 -14.53 22.17
N SER A 14 -7.95 -13.55 21.48
CA SER A 14 -7.87 -12.16 21.94
C SER A 14 -8.42 -12.09 23.36
N VAL A 15 -7.62 -11.55 24.29
CA VAL A 15 -7.96 -11.41 25.71
C VAL A 15 -9.21 -10.53 25.90
N ILE A 16 -9.54 -9.73 24.88
CA ILE A 16 -10.71 -8.86 24.83
C ILE A 16 -11.78 -9.53 23.95
N PRO A 17 -12.94 -9.93 24.51
CA PRO A 17 -14.07 -10.41 23.73
C PRO A 17 -14.50 -9.33 22.73
N GLY A 18 -14.71 -9.72 21.47
CA GLY A 18 -15.10 -8.79 20.39
C GLY A 18 -13.96 -8.09 19.65
N PHE A 19 -12.70 -8.18 20.11
CA PHE A 19 -11.55 -7.51 19.47
C PHE A 19 -11.42 -7.78 17.97
N GLY A 20 -11.52 -9.04 17.54
CA GLY A 20 -11.39 -9.38 16.13
C GLY A 20 -12.50 -8.78 15.26
N LEU A 21 -13.72 -8.68 15.79
CA LEU A 21 -14.85 -8.08 15.09
C LEU A 21 -14.68 -6.56 15.01
N THR A 22 -14.37 -5.90 16.14
CA THR A 22 -14.13 -4.45 16.17
C THR A 22 -12.95 -4.07 15.30
N PHE A 23 -11.83 -4.80 15.39
CA PHE A 23 -10.64 -4.58 14.55
C PHE A 23 -10.94 -4.77 13.07
N GLY A 24 -11.69 -5.83 12.70
CA GLY A 24 -12.13 -6.03 11.33
C GLY A 24 -13.00 -4.89 10.81
N ILE A 25 -13.97 -4.45 11.60
CA ILE A 25 -14.82 -3.29 11.27
C ILE A 25 -13.99 -2.02 11.12
N THR A 26 -13.05 -1.75 12.04
CA THR A 26 -12.14 -0.60 11.96
C THR A 26 -11.31 -0.65 10.68
N LEU A 27 -10.70 -1.78 10.34
CA LEU A 27 -9.93 -1.93 9.11
C LEU A 27 -10.79 -1.78 7.85
N VAL A 28 -12.01 -2.32 7.84
CA VAL A 28 -12.95 -2.14 6.72
C VAL A 28 -13.30 -0.67 6.55
N TRP A 29 -13.63 0.04 7.63
CA TRP A 29 -13.94 1.47 7.56
C TRP A 29 -12.76 2.31 7.08
N LEU A 30 -11.57 2.12 7.66
CA LEU A 30 -10.35 2.81 7.20
C LEU A 30 -10.03 2.47 5.75
N GLY A 31 -10.18 1.19 5.39
CA GLY A 31 -10.02 0.70 4.03
C GLY A 31 -10.97 1.39 3.07
N LEU A 32 -12.26 1.47 3.37
CA LEU A 32 -13.25 2.15 2.53
C LEU A 32 -12.92 3.65 2.37
N ILE A 33 -12.54 4.32 3.46
CA ILE A 33 -12.16 5.75 3.42
C ILE A 33 -10.99 5.99 2.46
N VAL A 34 -10.03 5.07 2.36
CA VAL A 34 -8.87 5.19 1.47
C VAL A 34 -9.15 4.64 0.07
N LEU A 35 -9.84 3.52 -0.06
CA LEU A 35 -10.07 2.82 -1.32
C LEU A 35 -11.06 3.56 -2.22
N ILE A 36 -12.09 4.21 -1.64
CA ILE A 36 -13.05 4.99 -2.42
C ILE A 36 -12.34 6.09 -3.25
N PRO A 37 -11.53 6.99 -2.67
CA PRO A 37 -10.83 8.02 -3.45
C PRO A 37 -9.75 7.46 -4.38
N LEU A 38 -9.06 6.38 -4.00
CA LEU A 38 -8.12 5.74 -4.93
C LEU A 38 -8.84 5.16 -6.16
N THR A 39 -10.02 4.57 -5.96
CA THR A 39 -10.85 4.02 -7.04
C THR A 39 -11.33 5.12 -7.99
N THR A 40 -11.71 6.30 -7.48
CA THR A 40 -12.14 7.39 -8.36
C THR A 40 -11.02 7.88 -9.28
N ILE A 41 -9.78 7.96 -8.78
CA ILE A 41 -8.60 8.28 -9.60
C ILE A 41 -8.39 7.21 -10.67
N PHE A 42 -8.51 5.93 -10.31
CA PHE A 42 -8.38 4.83 -11.24
C PHE A 42 -9.45 4.88 -12.35
N LEU A 43 -10.72 5.08 -11.99
CA LEU A 43 -11.81 5.22 -12.95
C LEU A 43 -11.60 6.41 -13.90
N ARG A 44 -11.11 7.54 -13.38
CA ARG A 44 -10.79 8.70 -14.21
C ARG A 44 -9.65 8.40 -15.19
N ALA A 45 -8.61 7.70 -14.74
CA ALA A 45 -7.51 7.29 -15.60
C ALA A 45 -7.95 6.29 -16.67
N ALA A 46 -8.80 5.32 -16.31
CA ALA A 46 -9.37 4.35 -17.25
C ALA A 46 -10.20 5.02 -18.36
N GLY A 47 -10.91 6.10 -18.04
CA GLY A 47 -11.68 6.89 -19.01
C GLY A 47 -10.84 7.66 -20.03
N LEU A 48 -9.51 7.80 -19.85
CA LEU A 48 -8.62 8.46 -20.81
C LEU A 48 -8.30 7.58 -22.04
N GLY A 49 -8.58 6.28 -21.96
CA GLY A 49 -8.07 5.30 -22.92
C GLY A 49 -6.56 5.12 -22.82
N TRP A 50 -6.03 4.18 -23.61
CA TRP A 50 -4.60 3.84 -23.58
C TRP A 50 -3.71 5.00 -24.04
N ASP A 51 -4.05 5.64 -25.17
CA ASP A 51 -3.25 6.74 -25.73
C ASP A 51 -3.24 7.97 -24.82
N GLY A 52 -4.40 8.34 -24.26
CA GLY A 52 -4.51 9.44 -23.32
C GLY A 52 -3.75 9.18 -22.03
N PHE A 53 -3.78 7.95 -21.51
CA PHE A 53 -3.00 7.55 -20.34
C PHE A 53 -1.49 7.68 -20.59
N VAL A 54 -1.00 7.17 -21.73
CA VAL A 54 0.43 7.25 -22.09
C VAL A 54 0.85 8.70 -22.33
N ALA A 55 0.06 9.50 -23.03
CA ALA A 55 0.37 10.91 -23.28
C ALA A 55 0.48 11.74 -21.99
N VAL A 56 -0.41 11.49 -21.02
CA VAL A 56 -0.36 12.17 -19.71
C VAL A 56 0.80 11.62 -18.87
N GLY A 57 0.96 10.31 -18.80
CA GLY A 57 1.98 9.62 -18.00
C GLY A 57 3.41 9.88 -18.48
N LEU A 58 3.62 10.08 -19.77
CA LEU A 58 4.91 10.42 -20.36
C LEU A 58 5.02 11.90 -20.77
N SER A 59 4.13 12.74 -20.27
CA SER A 59 4.25 14.18 -20.47
C SER A 59 5.58 14.71 -19.92
N PRO A 60 6.16 15.77 -20.49
CA PRO A 60 7.41 16.37 -20.00
C PRO A 60 7.35 16.70 -18.50
N ARG A 61 6.17 17.10 -18.01
CA ARG A 61 5.91 17.37 -16.59
C ARG A 61 5.95 16.10 -15.74
N ALA A 62 5.30 15.03 -16.18
CA ALA A 62 5.30 13.75 -15.47
C ALA A 62 6.72 13.18 -15.39
N LEU A 63 7.47 13.23 -16.49
CA LEU A 63 8.87 12.79 -16.53
C LEU A 63 9.76 13.62 -15.60
N ALA A 64 9.60 14.95 -15.57
CA ALA A 64 10.32 15.82 -14.64
C ALA A 64 9.98 15.48 -13.17
N ALA A 65 8.70 15.24 -12.87
CA ALA A 65 8.26 14.82 -11.54
C ALA A 65 8.82 13.44 -11.15
N TYR A 66 8.84 12.46 -12.05
CA TYR A 66 9.42 11.15 -11.79
C TYR A 66 10.92 11.25 -11.51
N ARG A 67 11.67 12.03 -12.31
CA ARG A 67 13.10 12.28 -12.08
C ARG A 67 13.36 12.92 -10.72
N LEU A 68 12.55 13.91 -10.33
CA LEU A 68 12.67 14.57 -9.04
C LEU A 68 12.35 13.60 -7.90
N SER A 69 11.21 12.91 -7.93
CA SER A 69 10.77 12.01 -6.85
C SER A 69 11.70 10.83 -6.66
N PHE A 70 12.02 10.09 -7.73
CA PHE A 70 12.91 8.93 -7.63
C PHE A 70 14.36 9.35 -7.36
N GLY A 71 14.83 10.44 -7.97
CA GLY A 71 16.17 10.97 -7.71
C GLY A 71 16.35 11.42 -6.27
N ALA A 72 15.38 12.18 -5.74
CA ALA A 72 15.39 12.62 -4.35
C ALA A 72 15.27 11.44 -3.37
N ALA A 73 14.37 10.48 -3.63
CA ALA A 73 14.23 9.29 -2.79
C ALA A 73 15.50 8.43 -2.79
N ALA A 74 16.16 8.25 -3.93
CA ALA A 74 17.42 7.52 -4.03
C ALA A 74 18.56 8.23 -3.27
N ALA A 75 18.66 9.55 -3.40
CA ALA A 75 19.63 10.34 -2.65
C ALA A 75 19.37 10.26 -1.14
N ALA A 76 18.12 10.43 -0.72
CA ALA A 76 17.71 10.30 0.69
C ALA A 76 17.98 8.89 1.24
N ALA A 77 17.66 7.84 0.47
CA ALA A 77 17.94 6.46 0.85
C ALA A 77 19.45 6.20 0.97
N GLY A 78 20.27 6.74 0.06
CA GLY A 78 21.73 6.64 0.13
C GLY A 78 22.31 7.31 1.38
N ILE A 79 21.86 8.53 1.70
CA ILE A 79 22.23 9.22 2.94
C ILE A 79 21.79 8.39 4.15
N ASN A 80 20.53 7.94 4.18
CA ASN A 80 20.01 7.11 5.26
C ASN A 80 20.76 5.78 5.40
N ALA A 81 21.27 5.19 4.32
CA ALA A 81 22.05 3.97 4.38
C ALA A 81 23.43 4.19 5.01
N VAL A 82 24.09 5.33 4.72
CA VAL A 82 25.40 5.68 5.31
C VAL A 82 25.25 6.05 6.79
N PHE A 83 24.30 6.93 7.11
CA PHE A 83 24.13 7.46 8.47
C PHE A 83 23.23 6.61 9.36
N GLY A 84 22.26 5.90 8.82
CA GLY A 84 21.35 5.04 9.60
C GLY A 84 21.96 3.73 10.06
N LEU A 85 23.19 3.42 9.64
CA LEU A 85 24.00 2.30 10.15
C LEU A 85 24.97 2.74 11.28
N LEU A 86 25.17 4.05 11.46
CA LEU A 86 25.90 4.64 12.59
C LEU A 86 24.97 4.81 13.80
#